data_AF-A0A358IDD4-F1
#
_entry.id   AF-A0A358IDD4-F1
#
_cell.length_a   1.000
_cell.length_b   1.000
_cell.length_c   1.000
_cell.angle_alpha   90.00
_cell.angle_beta   90.00
_cell.angle_gamma   90.00
#
_symmetry.space_group_name_H-M   'P 1'
#
loop_
_entity.id
_entity.type
_entity.pdbx_description
1 polymer ?
#
loop_
_entity_poly.entity_id
_entity_poly.type
_entity_poly.pdbx_seq_one_letter_code
_entity_poly.pdbx_strand_id
1 'polypeptide(L)'
;MRNPKWPVLTMRLDMRISFQHAISVLTFSTLLIAAPVASQAPAYVPEDAAARYHPLPSLRKQAAEQQEWLQLRLTRVLPALMAEYDVDMWILSMREYGEDPVFRAIASPTTFAARRRSIYVFTRQDDGTLERLALGGTSQGGMFKAFRSTRPAPTQPT
;
A
#
# COMPACT_ATOMS: atom_id res chain seq x y z
N MET A 1 -11.48 21.05 -35.21
CA MET A 1 -10.83 20.31 -36.32
C MET A 1 -9.49 20.98 -36.64
N ARG A 2 -8.38 20.37 -36.22
CA ARG A 2 -7.02 20.71 -36.66
C ARG A 2 -6.18 19.45 -36.48
N ASN A 3 -5.62 18.95 -37.58
CA ASN A 3 -4.84 17.73 -37.66
C ASN A 3 -3.35 18.11 -37.76
N PRO A 4 -2.44 17.63 -36.89
CA PRO A 4 -1.02 17.82 -37.12
C PRO A 4 -0.44 16.59 -37.82
N LYS A 5 0.08 16.79 -39.03
CA LYS A 5 0.93 15.83 -39.74
C LYS A 5 2.35 15.91 -39.15
N TRP A 6 2.90 14.77 -38.75
CA TRP A 6 4.31 14.62 -38.33
C TRP A 6 5.20 14.36 -39.55
N PRO A 7 6.46 14.85 -39.59
CA PRO A 7 7.42 14.49 -40.63
C PRO A 7 8.07 13.13 -40.33
N VAL A 8 8.17 12.29 -41.36
CA VAL A 8 8.85 10.99 -41.31
C VAL A 8 10.35 11.21 -41.54
N LEU A 9 11.16 11.02 -40.50
CA LEU A 9 12.61 11.00 -40.60
C LEU A 9 13.06 9.59 -40.98
N THR A 10 13.54 9.41 -42.22
CA THR A 10 14.06 8.14 -42.71
C THR A 10 15.51 7.98 -42.24
N MET A 11 15.74 7.14 -41.22
CA MET A 11 17.08 6.77 -40.77
C MET A 11 17.41 5.40 -41.36
N ARG A 12 18.31 5.37 -42.36
CA ARG A 12 18.91 4.15 -42.91
C ARG A 12 19.94 3.65 -41.90
N LEU A 13 19.69 2.50 -41.27
CA LEU A 13 20.66 1.80 -40.45
C LEU A 13 21.15 0.57 -41.23
N ASP A 14 22.43 0.60 -41.60
CA ASP A 14 23.08 -0.51 -42.30
C ASP A 14 23.18 -1.74 -41.40
N MET A 15 22.48 -2.77 -41.85
CA MET A 15 22.30 -4.05 -41.18
C MET A 15 23.45 -4.99 -41.57
N ARG A 16 24.49 -5.08 -40.72
CA ARG A 16 25.46 -6.20 -40.74
C ARG A 16 25.05 -7.21 -39.67
N ILE A 17 24.25 -8.19 -40.09
CA ILE A 17 23.74 -9.30 -39.30
C ILE A 17 24.89 -10.23 -38.94
N SER A 18 25.29 -10.24 -37.67
CA SER A 18 26.15 -11.28 -37.12
C SER A 18 25.30 -12.45 -36.64
N PHE A 19 25.19 -13.45 -37.51
CA PHE A 19 24.64 -14.78 -37.29
C PHE A 19 25.48 -15.49 -36.21
N GLN A 20 25.12 -15.46 -34.91
CA GLN A 20 25.62 -16.49 -33.97
C GLN A 20 24.96 -16.62 -32.57
N HIS A 21 24.02 -15.78 -32.15
CA HIS A 21 23.44 -15.89 -30.78
C HIS A 21 21.94 -16.20 -30.73
N ALA A 22 21.30 -16.46 -31.88
CA ALA A 22 19.85 -16.67 -31.99
C ALA A 22 19.34 -18.06 -31.52
N ILE A 23 20.18 -18.91 -30.92
CA ILE A 23 19.81 -20.30 -30.59
C ILE A 23 19.70 -20.56 -29.07
N SER A 24 20.12 -19.64 -28.19
CA SER A 24 20.11 -19.89 -26.74
C SER A 24 18.95 -19.28 -25.94
N VAL A 25 18.08 -18.47 -26.55
CA VAL A 25 16.92 -17.84 -25.87
C VAL A 25 15.63 -18.66 -26.06
N LEU A 26 15.63 -19.65 -26.96
CA LEU A 26 14.42 -20.42 -27.29
C LEU A 26 14.16 -21.65 -26.41
N THR A 27 15.05 -22.00 -25.48
CA THR A 27 14.92 -23.21 -24.63
C THR A 27 14.59 -22.92 -23.16
N PHE A 28 14.47 -21.65 -22.75
CA PHE A 28 14.08 -21.28 -21.37
C PHE A 28 12.74 -20.52 -21.30
N SER A 29 11.93 -20.59 -22.36
CA SER A 29 10.61 -19.92 -22.43
C SER A 29 9.44 -20.87 -22.69
N THR A 30 9.66 -22.19 -22.62
CA THR A 30 8.64 -23.23 -22.81
C THR A 30 8.53 -24.15 -21.61
N LEU A 31 8.50 -23.58 -20.40
CA LEU A 31 7.98 -24.27 -19.23
C LEU A 31 7.07 -23.34 -18.40
N LEU A 32 6.20 -22.56 -19.07
CA LEU A 32 4.92 -22.23 -18.47
C LEU A 32 4.09 -23.52 -18.50
N ILE A 33 4.29 -24.33 -17.47
CA ILE A 33 3.35 -25.39 -17.12
C ILE A 33 2.02 -24.68 -16.92
N ALA A 34 1.10 -24.87 -17.86
CA ALA A 34 -0.32 -24.63 -17.63
C ALA A 34 -0.77 -25.60 -16.53
N ALA A 35 -0.39 -25.33 -15.29
CA ALA A 35 -0.97 -25.99 -14.15
C ALA A 35 -2.43 -25.56 -14.17
N PRO A 36 -3.40 -26.49 -14.29
CA PRO A 36 -4.78 -26.13 -14.08
C PRO A 36 -4.83 -25.50 -12.68
N VAL A 37 -5.27 -24.24 -12.60
CA VAL A 37 -5.69 -23.62 -11.35
C VAL A 37 -6.99 -24.31 -10.96
N ALA A 38 -6.87 -25.57 -10.55
CA ALA A 38 -7.95 -26.30 -9.92
C ALA A 38 -8.05 -25.76 -8.50
N SER A 39 -9.25 -25.32 -8.12
CA SER A 39 -9.54 -25.06 -6.71
C SER A 39 -9.20 -26.32 -5.92
N GLN A 40 -8.50 -26.16 -4.80
CA GLN A 40 -8.32 -27.27 -3.86
C GLN A 40 -9.71 -27.80 -3.48
N ALA A 41 -9.92 -29.11 -3.62
CA ALA A 41 -11.15 -29.72 -3.14
C ALA A 41 -11.32 -29.37 -1.65
N PRO A 42 -12.54 -29.01 -1.19
CA PRO A 42 -12.74 -28.71 0.21
C PRO A 42 -12.24 -29.89 1.04
N ALA A 43 -11.45 -29.60 2.08
CA ALA A 43 -10.98 -30.64 2.98
C ALA A 43 -12.20 -31.32 3.61
N TYR A 44 -12.40 -32.60 3.29
CA TYR A 44 -13.43 -33.41 3.93
C TYR A 44 -13.02 -33.63 5.39
N VAL A 45 -13.79 -33.04 6.31
CA VAL A 45 -13.66 -33.28 7.74
C VAL A 45 -14.82 -34.23 8.12
N PRO A 46 -14.52 -35.48 8.52
CA PRO A 46 -15.56 -36.40 8.99
C PRO A 46 -16.40 -35.79 10.12
N GLU A 47 -17.69 -36.10 10.19
CA GLU A 47 -18.58 -35.58 11.24
C GLU A 47 -18.17 -36.03 12.65
N ASP A 48 -17.52 -37.19 12.76
CA ASP A 48 -17.00 -37.77 13.99
C ASP A 48 -15.55 -37.34 14.31
N ALA A 49 -14.93 -36.53 13.45
CA ALA A 49 -13.57 -36.07 13.66
C ALA A 49 -13.48 -35.15 14.88
N ALA A 50 -12.58 -35.48 15.81
CA ALA A 50 -12.31 -34.63 16.96
C ALA A 50 -11.84 -33.23 16.52
N ALA A 51 -12.40 -32.18 17.15
CA ALA A 51 -12.03 -30.80 16.86
C ALA A 51 -10.52 -30.56 17.12
N ARG A 52 -9.81 -30.11 16.08
CA ARG A 52 -8.41 -29.70 16.18
C ARG A 52 -8.35 -28.19 16.39
N TYR A 53 -7.90 -27.76 17.56
CA TYR A 53 -7.70 -26.35 17.86
C TYR A 53 -6.27 -25.94 17.52
N HIS A 54 -6.12 -25.02 16.58
CA HIS A 54 -4.86 -24.32 16.36
C HIS A 54 -4.85 -23.06 17.22
N PRO A 55 -4.01 -22.97 18.27
CA PRO A 55 -3.99 -21.81 19.12
C PRO A 55 -3.49 -20.60 18.31
N LEU A 56 -4.21 -19.49 18.40
CA LEU A 56 -3.75 -18.24 17.83
C LEU A 56 -2.52 -17.72 18.61
N PRO A 57 -1.64 -16.95 17.97
CA PRO A 57 -0.57 -16.25 18.67
C PRO A 57 -1.11 -15.34 19.79
N SER A 58 -0.27 -14.97 20.76
CA SER A 58 -0.66 -13.97 21.76
C SER A 58 -1.02 -12.64 21.11
N LEU A 59 -1.89 -11.85 21.75
CA LEU A 59 -2.30 -10.54 21.22
C LEU A 59 -1.12 -9.60 20.93
N ARG A 60 -0.04 -9.69 21.72
CA ARG A 60 1.18 -8.90 21.48
C ARG A 60 1.88 -9.33 20.18
N LYS A 61 1.96 -10.64 19.91
CA LYS A 61 2.55 -11.16 18.67
C LYS A 61 1.68 -10.80 17.46
N GLN A 62 0.36 -10.93 17.58
CA GLN A 62 -0.57 -10.50 16.53
C GLN A 62 -0.45 -8.99 16.24
N ALA A 63 -0.30 -8.15 17.27
CA ALA A 63 -0.12 -6.72 17.10
C ALA A 63 1.22 -6.38 16.41
N ALA A 64 2.29 -7.12 16.68
CA ALA A 64 3.57 -6.94 15.98
C ALA A 64 3.43 -7.26 14.48
N GLU A 65 2.83 -8.40 14.14
CA GLU A 65 2.58 -8.82 12.75
C GLU A 65 1.68 -7.80 12.01
N GLN A 66 0.61 -7.33 12.66
CA GLN A 66 -0.28 -6.31 12.08
C GLN A 66 0.42 -4.95 11.89
N GLN A 67 1.35 -4.60 12.77
CA GLN A 67 2.15 -3.36 12.64
C GLN A 67 3.09 -3.45 11.42
N GLU A 68 3.66 -4.62 11.13
CA GLU A 68 4.44 -4.85 9.90
C GLU A 68 3.55 -4.73 8.65
N TRP A 69 2.32 -5.26 8.69
CA TRP A 69 1.38 -5.09 7.58
C TRP A 69 0.98 -3.64 7.35
N LEU A 70 0.78 -2.87 8.44
CA LEU A 70 0.55 -1.44 8.34
C LEU A 70 1.74 -0.74 7.65
N GLN A 71 2.97 -1.08 8.02
CA GLN A 71 4.17 -0.54 7.39
C GLN A 71 4.19 -0.86 5.88
N LEU A 72 3.97 -2.12 5.50
CA LEU A 72 3.92 -2.53 4.08
C LEU A 72 2.84 -1.77 3.30
N ARG A 73 1.64 -1.60 3.88
CA ARG A 73 0.56 -0.85 3.25
C ARG A 73 0.94 0.60 2.99
N LEU A 74 1.55 1.26 3.97
CA LEU A 74 1.93 2.67 3.87
C LEU A 74 3.18 2.91 3.01
N THR A 75 4.05 1.91 2.85
CA THR A 75 5.32 2.05 2.12
C THR A 75 5.31 1.45 0.72
N ARG A 76 4.33 0.60 0.40
CA ARG A 76 4.24 -0.06 -0.91
C ARG A 76 2.89 0.17 -1.57
N VAL A 77 1.80 -0.17 -0.89
CA VAL A 77 0.46 -0.18 -1.49
C VAL A 77 -0.06 1.23 -1.73
N LEU A 78 -0.09 2.07 -0.69
CA LEU A 78 -0.62 3.43 -0.79
C LEU A 78 0.17 4.31 -1.78
N PRO A 79 1.51 4.33 -1.80
CA PRO A 79 2.25 5.10 -2.80
C PRO A 79 1.95 4.66 -4.24
N ALA A 80 1.86 3.35 -4.48
CA ALA A 80 1.52 2.82 -5.81
C ALA A 80 0.11 3.24 -6.25
N LEU A 81 -0.88 3.15 -5.36
CA LEU A 81 -2.23 3.63 -5.65
C LEU A 81 -2.27 5.13 -5.91
N MET A 82 -1.60 5.93 -5.09
CA MET A 82 -1.55 7.38 -5.31
C MET A 82 -0.95 7.69 -6.69
N ALA A 83 0.15 7.02 -7.08
CA ALA A 83 0.77 7.17 -8.40
C ALA A 83 -0.15 6.76 -9.56
N GLU A 84 -0.83 5.61 -9.45
CA GLU A 84 -1.75 5.11 -10.46
C GLU A 84 -2.88 6.09 -10.78
N TYR A 85 -3.40 6.77 -9.76
CA TYR A 85 -4.53 7.72 -9.90
C TYR A 85 -4.10 9.19 -9.94
N ASP A 86 -2.80 9.48 -10.11
CA ASP A 86 -2.24 10.83 -10.17
C ASP A 86 -2.61 11.72 -8.96
N VAL A 87 -2.56 11.15 -7.75
CA VAL A 87 -2.87 11.85 -6.49
C VAL A 87 -1.60 12.32 -5.78
N ASP A 88 -1.30 13.62 -5.81
CA ASP A 88 -0.12 14.19 -5.14
C ASP A 88 -0.26 14.24 -3.61
N MET A 89 -1.48 14.46 -3.12
CA MET A 89 -1.75 14.59 -1.69
C MET A 89 -3.09 13.97 -1.32
N TRP A 90 -3.14 13.27 -0.19
CA TRP A 90 -4.37 12.74 0.38
C TRP A 90 -4.49 13.11 1.86
N ILE A 91 -5.67 13.61 2.24
CA ILE A 91 -5.96 14.06 3.60
C ILE A 91 -7.14 13.25 4.14
N LEU A 92 -6.93 12.59 5.27
CA LEU A 92 -7.97 11.91 6.02
C LEU A 92 -8.24 12.67 7.31
N SER A 93 -9.46 13.19 7.47
CA SER A 93 -9.88 13.94 8.66
C SER A 93 -11.05 13.23 9.32
N MET A 94 -10.84 12.77 10.54
CA MET A 94 -11.81 11.91 11.25
C MET A 94 -12.08 12.42 12.65
N ARG A 95 -13.27 12.13 13.15
CA ARG A 95 -13.67 12.38 14.55
C ARG A 95 -13.59 11.08 15.34
N GLU A 96 -13.40 11.21 16.64
CA GLU A 96 -13.57 10.10 17.57
C GLU A 96 -15.00 9.52 17.46
N TYR A 97 -15.10 8.21 17.26
CA TYR A 97 -16.35 7.46 16.99
C TYR A 97 -17.07 7.84 15.68
N GLY A 98 -16.40 8.60 14.82
CA GLY A 98 -16.84 8.97 13.47
C GLY A 98 -15.67 8.77 12.51
N GLU A 99 -15.03 7.61 12.60
CA GLU A 99 -13.89 7.24 11.78
C GLU A 99 -14.30 6.96 10.33
N ASP A 100 -13.42 7.33 9.41
CA ASP A 100 -13.53 6.92 8.01
C ASP A 100 -13.41 5.39 7.92
N PRO A 101 -14.09 4.71 6.97
CA PRO A 101 -13.93 3.26 6.76
C PRO A 101 -12.48 2.81 6.60
N VAL A 102 -11.61 3.68 6.10
CA VAL A 102 -10.17 3.41 5.91
C VAL A 102 -9.38 3.43 7.22
N PHE A 103 -9.91 3.97 8.32
CA PHE A 103 -9.17 4.16 9.58
C PHE A 103 -8.42 2.91 10.05
N ARG A 104 -9.06 1.74 10.04
CA ARG A 104 -8.43 0.48 10.47
C ARG A 104 -7.25 0.05 9.58
N ALA A 105 -7.20 0.50 8.34
CA ALA A 105 -6.10 0.22 7.42
C ALA A 105 -4.88 1.13 7.65
N ILE A 106 -5.05 2.28 8.30
CA ILE A 106 -3.99 3.27 8.49
C ILE A 106 -3.59 3.48 9.97
N ALA A 107 -4.36 2.93 10.90
CA ALA A 107 -4.08 3.01 12.32
C ALA A 107 -3.24 1.82 12.81
N SER A 108 -2.43 2.05 13.85
CA SER A 108 -1.70 0.97 14.53
C SER A 108 -2.69 0.00 15.18
N PRO A 109 -2.42 -1.31 15.22
CA PRO A 109 -3.26 -2.31 15.87
C PRO A 109 -3.51 -2.04 17.37
N THR A 110 -2.67 -1.23 18.02
CA THR A 110 -2.87 -0.83 19.42
C THR A 110 -3.69 0.46 19.56
N THR A 111 -4.16 1.04 18.45
CA THR A 111 -5.04 2.22 18.46
C THR A 111 -6.49 1.77 18.40
N PHE A 112 -7.25 2.10 19.45
CA PHE A 112 -8.66 1.71 19.54
C PHE A 112 -9.59 2.56 18.68
N ALA A 113 -9.42 3.89 18.72
CA ALA A 113 -10.27 4.87 18.03
C ALA A 113 -9.46 6.11 17.63
N ALA A 114 -10.01 6.93 16.73
CA ALA A 114 -9.47 8.26 16.49
C ALA A 114 -9.58 9.11 17.77
N ARG A 115 -8.70 10.10 17.92
CA ARG A 115 -8.71 10.99 19.09
C ARG A 115 -9.28 12.34 18.67
N ARG A 116 -10.37 12.82 19.33
CA ARG A 116 -11.06 14.12 19.09
C ARG A 116 -11.22 14.51 17.62
N ARG A 117 -10.12 14.98 17.02
CA ARG A 117 -9.90 15.19 15.60
C ARG A 117 -8.52 14.62 15.23
N SER A 118 -8.50 13.54 14.45
CA SER A 118 -7.26 12.98 13.89
C SER A 118 -7.20 13.28 12.40
N ILE A 119 -6.15 13.98 11.98
CA ILE A 119 -5.92 14.32 10.57
C ILE A 119 -4.62 13.66 10.14
N TYR A 120 -4.68 12.78 9.14
CA TYR A 120 -3.50 12.21 8.51
C TYR A 120 -3.32 12.83 7.13
N VAL A 121 -2.10 13.27 6.85
CA VAL A 121 -1.72 13.87 5.56
C VAL A 121 -0.67 12.98 4.93
N PHE A 122 -0.92 12.58 3.70
CA PHE A 122 -0.01 11.84 2.85
C PHE A 122 0.39 12.74 1.68
N THR A 123 1.68 12.97 1.49
CA THR A 123 2.19 13.74 0.35
C THR A 123 3.16 12.86 -0.42
N ARG A 124 2.90 12.65 -1.70
CA ARG A 124 3.80 11.92 -2.59
C ARG A 124 5.03 12.78 -2.88
N GLN A 125 6.19 12.17 -2.75
CA GLN A 125 7.48 12.78 -3.07
C GLN A 125 7.91 12.38 -4.48
N ASP A 126 8.85 13.14 -5.05
CA ASP A 126 9.38 12.87 -6.40
C ASP A 126 10.05 11.49 -6.53
N ASP A 127 10.55 10.94 -5.42
CA ASP A 127 11.15 9.60 -5.35
C ASP A 127 10.10 8.46 -5.21
N GLY A 128 8.82 8.80 -5.23
CA GLY A 128 7.70 7.86 -5.09
C GLY A 128 7.39 7.45 -3.64
N THR A 129 8.11 7.98 -2.64
CA THR A 129 7.79 7.76 -1.22
C THR A 129 6.68 8.69 -0.74
N LEU A 130 6.18 8.45 0.48
CA LEU A 130 5.18 9.30 1.12
C LEU A 130 5.74 9.99 2.36
N GLU A 131 5.64 11.31 2.39
CA GLU A 131 5.61 12.04 3.65
C GLU A 131 4.28 11.74 4.35
N ARG A 132 4.35 11.43 5.66
CA ARG A 132 3.20 11.01 6.46
C ARG A 132 3.13 11.82 7.74
N LEU A 133 2.18 12.73 7.82
CA LEU A 133 1.98 13.61 8.98
C LEU A 133 0.71 13.23 9.74
N ALA A 134 0.74 13.35 11.06
CA ALA A 134 -0.42 13.21 11.92
C ALA A 134 -0.67 14.52 12.69
N LEU A 135 -1.73 15.24 12.35
CA LEU A 135 -2.14 16.47 13.04
C LEU A 135 -3.25 16.13 14.03
N GLY A 136 -3.04 16.42 15.32
CA GLY A 136 -3.98 16.07 16.39
C GLY A 136 -4.06 14.57 16.72
N GLY A 137 -3.40 13.71 15.94
CA GLY A 137 -3.27 12.28 16.16
C GLY A 137 -1.95 11.86 16.83
N THR A 138 -1.69 10.55 16.86
CA THR A 138 -0.42 9.98 17.35
C THR A 138 0.46 9.49 16.20
N SER A 139 1.69 9.06 16.49
CA SER A 139 2.60 8.51 15.48
C SER A 139 2.18 7.15 14.91
N GLN A 140 1.12 6.52 15.47
CA GLN A 140 0.65 5.18 15.08
C GLN A 140 1.79 4.13 15.07
N GLY A 141 2.57 4.07 16.15
CA GLY A 141 3.71 3.15 16.24
C GLY A 141 4.88 3.57 15.35
N GLY A 142 5.10 4.88 15.16
CA GLY A 142 6.21 5.42 14.36
C GLY A 142 5.94 5.51 12.85
N MET A 143 4.72 5.23 12.40
CA MET A 143 4.34 5.31 10.99
C MET A 143 4.08 6.73 10.49
N PHE A 144 3.80 7.66 11.40
CA PHE A 144 3.54 9.07 11.10
C PHE A 144 4.42 9.97 11.95
N LYS A 145 4.83 11.10 11.37
CA LYS A 145 5.40 12.22 12.12
C LYS A 145 4.26 12.99 12.77
N ALA A 146 4.14 12.89 14.10
CA ALA A 146 3.11 13.60 14.84
C ALA A 146 3.44 15.09 14.97
N PHE A 147 2.50 15.96 14.62
CA PHE A 147 2.62 17.41 14.74
C PHE A 147 1.64 17.95 15.78
N ARG A 148 2.13 18.81 16.66
CA ARG A 148 1.33 19.50 17.68
C ARG A 148 1.52 21.00 17.55
N SER A 149 0.43 21.75 17.61
CA SER A 149 0.50 23.21 17.69
C SER A 149 1.16 23.62 19.01
N THR A 150 2.20 24.43 18.93
CA THR A 150 2.82 25.11 20.08
C THR A 150 2.18 26.46 20.37
N ARG A 151 1.29 26.95 19.47
CA ARG A 151 0.59 28.21 19.65
C ARG A 151 -0.37 28.10 20.85
N PRO A 152 -0.30 29.01 21.83
CA PRO A 152 -1.26 29.08 22.92
C PRO A 152 -2.68 29.24 22.37
N ALA A 153 -3.65 28.60 23.03
CA ALA A 153 -5.05 28.84 22.70
C ALA A 153 -5.38 30.32 22.96
N PRO A 154 -6.16 30.98 22.09
CA PRO A 154 -6.62 32.34 22.37
C PRO A 154 -7.41 32.33 23.68
N THR A 155 -6.91 33.03 24.70
CA THR A 155 -7.65 33.25 25.94
C THR A 155 -8.66 34.36 25.70
N GLN A 156 -9.94 34.08 25.95
CA GLN A 156 -10.94 35.13 26.08
C GLN A 156 -10.64 35.92 27.38
N PRO A 157 -10.77 37.25 27.38
CA PRO A 157 -10.73 38.00 28.63
C PRO A 157 -11.90 37.56 29.52
N THR A 158 -11.59 37.17 30.76
CA THR A 158 -12.57 36.83 31.81
C THR A 158 -13.39 38.03 32.24
#